data_AF-A0A2H9PRT0-F1
#
_entry.id   AF-A0A2H9PRT0-F1
#
_cell.length_a   1.000
_cell.length_b   1.000
_cell.length_c   1.000
_cell.angle_alpha   90.00
_cell.angle_beta   90.00
_cell.angle_gamma   90.00
#
_symmetry.space_group_name_H-M   'P 1'
#
loop_
_entity.id
_entity.type
_entity.pdbx_description
1 polymer ?
#
loop_
_entity_poly.entity_id
_entity_poly.type
_entity_poly.pdbx_seq_one_letter_code
_entity_poly.pdbx_strand_id
1 'polypeptide(L)'
;MLKTGKLVSSKQMIQFNYLRKNRFNFLIVTLILIFIFIKVYSIHFNYSYPMHLDEYHHIAQSVQIIEEKGFVSTNPYFAEPIRHEDLEPGFHILLSELFLLTGIDPVKHYGFLPAFFACLSAFMLFVFVNKITGNFWTGIFAMLFFASLKSSVNILGINFLTPLTACIPLVYLFLLMFIEALSDIDLRKLLISIILSAILVLIYPLCGTLIMPVAFLYLLFNPKTMKGFYLKIINSFAMEKLKANRLFYAKTTVLIIGIGMFIIIVSLYFWNYILLLSNKTNIINLLIFREGWGKVEIKYFIPYLYGITATVLASIGIIVSFKQKKYRMIAFFVFIMLVLISMFN
;
A
#
# COMPACT_ATOMS: atom_id res chain seq x y z
N MET A 1 -33.95 15.88 -54.97
CA MET A 1 -33.63 14.82 -53.98
C MET A 1 -32.95 15.49 -52.77
N LEU A 2 -33.73 16.03 -51.83
CA LEU A 2 -33.22 16.76 -50.66
C LEU A 2 -32.75 15.73 -49.61
N LYS A 3 -31.43 15.62 -49.41
CA LYS A 3 -30.84 14.85 -48.31
C LYS A 3 -31.22 15.53 -47.00
N THR A 4 -32.16 14.93 -46.26
CA THR A 4 -32.52 15.28 -44.90
C THR A 4 -31.36 14.95 -43.95
N GLY A 5 -30.41 15.86 -43.82
CA GLY A 5 -29.39 15.82 -42.78
C GLY A 5 -30.06 15.99 -41.42
N LYS A 6 -30.34 14.89 -40.71
CA LYS A 6 -30.71 14.93 -39.29
C LYS A 6 -29.56 15.58 -38.54
N LEU A 7 -29.75 16.85 -38.14
CA LEU A 7 -28.91 17.53 -37.17
C LEU A 7 -28.92 16.72 -35.87
N VAL A 8 -27.86 15.94 -35.67
CA VAL A 8 -27.58 15.29 -34.39
C VAL A 8 -27.47 16.42 -33.36
N SER A 9 -28.33 16.39 -32.34
CA SER A 9 -28.36 17.46 -31.35
C SER A 9 -27.00 17.54 -30.62
N SER A 10 -26.56 18.74 -30.27
CA SER A 10 -25.28 19.00 -29.60
C SER A 10 -25.08 18.14 -28.34
N LYS A 11 -26.16 17.80 -27.61
CA LYS A 11 -26.13 16.89 -26.45
C LYS A 11 -25.74 15.46 -26.81
N GLN A 12 -26.27 14.91 -27.91
CA GLN A 12 -25.92 13.57 -28.38
C GLN A 12 -24.45 13.51 -28.84
N MET A 13 -23.94 14.58 -29.46
CA MET A 13 -22.54 14.68 -29.86
C MET A 13 -21.59 14.74 -28.66
N ILE A 14 -21.95 15.49 -27.60
CA ILE A 14 -21.17 15.56 -26.34
C ILE A 14 -21.15 14.19 -25.64
N GLN A 15 -22.30 13.51 -25.53
CA GLN A 15 -22.39 12.19 -24.91
C GLN A 15 -21.60 11.13 -25.70
N PHE A 16 -21.64 11.17 -27.03
CA PHE A 16 -20.87 10.27 -27.89
C PHE A 16 -19.36 10.50 -27.73
N ASN A 17 -18.91 11.76 -27.72
CA ASN A 17 -17.50 12.10 -27.50
C ASN A 17 -17.03 11.69 -26.10
N TYR A 18 -17.88 11.81 -25.08
CA TYR A 18 -17.61 11.33 -23.73
C TYR A 18 -17.46 9.80 -23.68
N LEU A 19 -18.40 9.05 -24.26
CA LEU A 19 -18.35 7.58 -24.32
C LEU A 19 -17.13 7.08 -25.12
N ARG A 20 -16.82 7.70 -26.27
CA ARG A 20 -15.65 7.37 -27.09
C ARG A 20 -14.35 7.65 -26.36
N LYS A 21 -14.24 8.82 -25.70
CA LYS A 21 -13.10 9.17 -24.86
C LYS A 21 -12.89 8.16 -23.74
N ASN A 22 -13.97 7.72 -23.09
CA ASN A 22 -13.88 6.72 -22.02
C ASN A 22 -13.41 5.35 -22.53
N ARG A 23 -13.87 4.90 -23.70
CA ARG A 23 -13.38 3.66 -24.33
C ARG A 23 -11.92 3.73 -24.72
N PHE A 24 -11.48 4.85 -25.29
CA PHE A 24 -10.08 5.06 -25.66
C PHE A 24 -9.17 5.11 -24.42
N ASN A 25 -9.58 5.83 -23.37
CA ASN A 25 -8.87 5.89 -22.10
C ASN A 25 -8.75 4.49 -21.45
N PHE A 26 -9.85 3.71 -21.47
CA PHE A 26 -9.83 2.34 -20.98
C PHE A 26 -8.83 1.49 -21.76
N LEU A 27 -8.86 1.55 -23.10
CA LEU A 27 -7.91 0.82 -23.95
C LEU A 27 -6.45 1.18 -23.63
N ILE A 28 -6.13 2.47 -23.44
CA ILE A 28 -4.78 2.90 -23.05
C ILE A 28 -4.36 2.29 -21.72
N VAL A 29 -5.22 2.37 -20.69
CA VAL A 29 -4.92 1.79 -19.38
C VAL A 29 -4.68 0.29 -19.50
N THR A 30 -5.54 -0.43 -20.23
CA THR A 30 -5.39 -1.86 -20.47
C THR A 30 -4.07 -2.20 -21.18
N LEU A 31 -3.71 -1.47 -22.24
CA LEU A 31 -2.45 -1.69 -22.95
C LEU A 31 -1.23 -1.46 -22.07
N ILE A 32 -1.28 -0.44 -21.19
CA ILE A 32 -0.20 -0.18 -20.24
C ILE A 32 -0.13 -1.28 -19.17
N LEU A 33 -1.26 -1.78 -18.67
CA LEU A 33 -1.26 -2.91 -17.75
C LEU A 33 -0.67 -4.17 -18.40
N ILE A 34 -1.01 -4.46 -19.66
CA ILE A 34 -0.41 -5.56 -20.43
C ILE A 34 1.11 -5.35 -20.55
N PHE A 35 1.55 -4.12 -20.87
CA PHE A 35 2.97 -3.79 -20.94
C PHE A 35 3.68 -4.02 -19.60
N ILE A 36 3.09 -3.58 -18.48
CA ILE A 36 3.64 -3.76 -17.14
C ILE A 36 3.72 -5.25 -16.79
N PHE A 37 2.66 -6.00 -17.07
CA PHE A 37 2.64 -7.45 -16.87
C PHE A 37 3.79 -8.12 -17.63
N ILE A 38 3.90 -7.86 -18.94
CA ILE A 38 4.96 -8.42 -19.80
C ILE A 38 6.34 -8.01 -19.28
N LYS A 39 6.53 -6.75 -18.90
CA LYS A 39 7.81 -6.26 -18.39
C LYS A 39 8.22 -7.02 -17.14
N VAL A 40 7.34 -7.13 -16.15
CA VAL A 40 7.63 -7.79 -14.87
C VAL A 40 7.79 -9.30 -15.07
N TYR A 41 6.90 -9.93 -15.84
CA TYR A 41 6.94 -11.36 -16.11
C TYR A 41 8.07 -11.78 -17.06
N SER A 42 8.71 -10.84 -17.77
CA SER A 42 9.76 -11.16 -18.75
C SER A 42 10.94 -11.95 -18.16
N ILE A 43 11.21 -11.80 -16.87
CA ILE A 43 12.25 -12.58 -16.16
C ILE A 43 11.91 -14.09 -16.14
N HIS A 44 10.63 -14.44 -16.26
CA HIS A 44 10.13 -15.81 -16.21
C HIS A 44 9.88 -16.44 -17.59
N PHE A 45 10.11 -15.72 -18.69
CA PHE A 45 9.92 -16.29 -20.04
C PHE A 45 10.74 -17.54 -20.30
N ASN A 46 11.96 -17.60 -19.75
CA ASN A 46 12.85 -18.75 -19.88
C ASN A 46 13.11 -19.46 -18.54
N TYR A 47 12.41 -19.07 -17.47
CA TYR A 47 12.61 -19.59 -16.12
C TYR A 47 11.33 -19.51 -15.28
N SER A 48 10.62 -20.62 -15.12
CA SER A 48 9.28 -20.63 -14.51
C SER A 48 9.25 -20.55 -12.98
N TYR A 49 10.41 -20.61 -12.31
CA TYR A 49 10.50 -20.70 -10.86
C TYR A 49 10.72 -19.34 -10.20
N PRO A 50 10.53 -19.20 -8.86
CA PRO A 50 10.85 -17.97 -8.13
C PRO A 50 12.31 -17.55 -8.32
N MET A 51 12.55 -16.24 -8.34
CA MET A 51 13.87 -15.66 -8.66
C MET A 51 14.66 -15.26 -7.42
N HIS A 52 13.98 -15.13 -6.26
CA HIS A 52 14.61 -14.71 -5.02
C HIS A 52 14.42 -15.75 -3.91
N LEU A 53 15.39 -15.87 -3.00
CA LEU A 53 15.34 -16.81 -1.87
C LEU A 53 14.12 -16.55 -0.96
N ASP A 54 13.82 -15.28 -0.70
CA ASP A 54 12.67 -14.90 0.13
C ASP A 54 11.33 -15.40 -0.44
N GLU A 55 11.20 -15.45 -1.77
CA GLU A 55 9.99 -15.97 -2.41
C GLU A 55 9.79 -17.46 -2.08
N TYR A 56 10.88 -18.25 -2.13
CA TYR A 56 10.85 -19.66 -1.71
C TYR A 56 10.50 -19.79 -0.23
N HIS A 57 11.02 -18.91 0.63
CA HIS A 57 10.67 -18.89 2.04
C HIS A 57 9.18 -18.66 2.26
N HIS A 58 8.60 -17.65 1.61
CA HIS A 58 7.17 -17.37 1.70
C HIS A 58 6.32 -18.51 1.14
N ILE A 59 6.72 -19.13 0.03
CA ILE A 59 6.03 -20.30 -0.52
C ILE A 59 6.03 -21.44 0.50
N ALA A 60 7.20 -21.78 1.06
CA ALA A 60 7.32 -22.92 1.96
C ALA A 60 6.48 -22.74 3.23
N GLN A 61 6.50 -21.55 3.84
CA GLN A 61 5.65 -21.23 4.99
C GLN A 61 4.15 -21.31 4.63
N SER A 62 3.77 -20.79 3.46
CA SER A 62 2.38 -20.83 3.01
C SER A 62 1.89 -22.25 2.73
N VAL A 63 2.75 -23.12 2.19
CA VAL A 63 2.45 -24.55 1.97
C VAL A 63 2.35 -25.28 3.30
N GLN A 64 3.24 -25.00 4.25
CA GLN A 64 3.18 -25.58 5.59
C GLN A 64 1.85 -25.26 6.30
N ILE A 65 1.34 -24.02 6.18
CA ILE A 65 0.03 -23.64 6.72
C ILE A 65 -1.09 -24.51 6.15
N ILE A 66 -1.03 -24.84 4.84
CA ILE A 66 -2.03 -25.68 4.17
C ILE A 66 -1.93 -27.13 4.66
N GLU A 67 -0.72 -27.69 4.70
CA GLU A 67 -0.48 -29.08 5.07
C GLU A 67 -0.83 -29.37 6.54
N GLU A 68 -0.43 -28.46 7.43
CA GLU A 68 -0.61 -28.58 8.88
C GLU A 68 -1.96 -28.03 9.37
N LYS A 69 -2.75 -27.43 8.46
CA LYS A 69 -4.05 -26.81 8.76
C LYS A 69 -3.98 -25.74 9.86
N GLY A 70 -2.87 -25.01 9.93
CA GLY A 70 -2.64 -24.02 10.96
C GLY A 70 -1.22 -23.45 10.95
N PHE A 71 -0.98 -22.51 11.86
CA PHE A 71 0.34 -21.93 12.03
C PHE A 71 1.27 -22.86 12.78
N VAL A 72 2.42 -23.13 12.17
CA VAL A 72 3.52 -23.83 12.83
C VAL A 72 4.69 -22.86 12.93
N SER A 73 5.19 -22.63 14.14
CA SER A 73 6.33 -21.74 14.37
C SER A 73 7.66 -22.43 14.09
N THR A 74 7.78 -23.16 12.98
CA THR A 74 9.04 -23.81 12.57
C THR A 74 9.39 -23.41 11.15
N ASN A 75 10.68 -23.38 10.83
CA ASN A 75 11.11 -23.14 9.46
C ASN A 75 11.27 -24.49 8.73
N PRO A 76 10.55 -24.74 7.64
CA PRO A 76 10.54 -26.03 6.94
C PRO A 76 11.89 -26.36 6.27
N TYR A 77 12.81 -25.39 6.17
CA TYR A 77 14.15 -25.63 5.63
C TYR A 77 15.16 -26.15 6.65
N PHE A 78 14.84 -26.13 7.96
CA PHE A 78 15.71 -26.71 8.98
C PHE A 78 15.31 -28.15 9.26
N ALA A 79 16.31 -29.04 9.31
CA ALA A 79 16.10 -30.45 9.63
C ALA A 79 15.58 -30.65 11.06
N GLU A 80 16.01 -29.77 11.98
CA GLU A 80 15.50 -29.72 13.35
C GLU A 80 14.40 -28.65 13.44
N PRO A 81 13.29 -28.91 14.18
CA PRO A 81 12.21 -27.97 14.35
C PRO A 81 12.62 -26.83 15.30
N ILE A 82 13.46 -25.93 14.79
CA ILE A 82 13.86 -24.72 15.50
C ILE A 82 12.68 -23.76 15.45
N ARG A 83 12.28 -23.27 16.62
CA ARG A 83 11.21 -22.28 16.71
C ARG A 83 11.63 -21.00 15.97
N HIS A 84 10.82 -20.59 15.00
CA HIS A 84 10.99 -19.37 14.23
C HIS A 84 9.83 -18.40 14.54
N GLU A 85 10.15 -17.15 14.84
CA GLU A 85 9.14 -16.11 14.95
C GLU A 85 8.82 -15.59 13.55
N ASP A 86 7.63 -15.88 13.08
CA ASP A 86 7.14 -15.33 11.82
C ASP A 86 6.56 -13.93 12.05
N LEU A 87 7.19 -12.94 11.41
CA LEU A 87 6.78 -11.54 11.45
C LEU A 87 5.78 -11.18 10.35
N GLU A 88 5.53 -12.10 9.42
CA GLU A 88 4.75 -11.87 8.22
C GLU A 88 3.60 -12.89 8.05
N PRO A 89 2.92 -13.33 9.14
CA PRO A 89 1.97 -14.44 9.08
C PRO A 89 0.75 -14.12 8.21
N GLY A 90 0.34 -12.85 8.12
CA GLY A 90 -0.77 -12.47 7.25
C GLY A 90 -0.41 -12.52 5.77
N PHE A 91 0.87 -12.36 5.40
CA PHE A 91 1.29 -12.56 4.01
C PHE A 91 1.28 -14.04 3.64
N HIS A 92 1.70 -14.93 4.55
CA HIS A 92 1.66 -16.37 4.29
C HIS A 92 0.22 -16.88 4.23
N ILE A 93 -0.69 -16.42 5.11
CA ILE A 93 -2.14 -16.73 4.97
C ILE A 93 -2.65 -16.29 3.60
N LEU A 94 -2.33 -15.06 3.17
CA LEU A 94 -2.79 -14.54 1.88
C LEU A 94 -2.36 -15.45 0.73
N LEU A 95 -1.12 -15.92 0.75
CA LEU A 95 -0.61 -16.86 -0.25
C LEU A 95 -1.25 -18.24 -0.12
N SER A 96 -1.40 -18.79 1.09
CA SER A 96 -2.05 -20.08 1.33
C SER A 96 -3.47 -20.10 0.76
N GLU A 97 -4.25 -19.06 1.05
CA GLU A 97 -5.62 -18.91 0.52
C GLU A 97 -5.60 -18.78 -1.00
N LEU A 98 -4.66 -18.04 -1.58
CA LEU A 98 -4.52 -17.93 -3.02
C LEU A 98 -4.22 -19.29 -3.67
N PHE A 99 -3.32 -20.09 -3.08
CA PHE A 99 -2.99 -21.42 -3.59
C PHE A 99 -4.17 -22.38 -3.47
N LEU A 100 -4.89 -22.36 -2.34
CA LEU A 100 -6.10 -23.18 -2.14
C LEU A 100 -7.23 -22.82 -3.11
N LEU A 101 -7.51 -21.53 -3.29
CA LEU A 101 -8.59 -21.05 -4.16
C LEU A 101 -8.33 -21.29 -5.64
N THR A 102 -7.07 -21.24 -6.06
CA THR A 102 -6.70 -21.38 -7.47
C THR A 102 -6.28 -22.80 -7.85
N GLY A 103 -5.88 -23.63 -6.89
CA GLY A 103 -5.35 -24.98 -7.12
C GLY A 103 -4.04 -25.00 -7.91
N ILE A 104 -3.33 -23.86 -8.02
CA ILE A 104 -2.07 -23.78 -8.75
C ILE A 104 -0.93 -24.38 -7.93
N ASP A 105 0.02 -25.03 -8.61
CA ASP A 105 1.29 -25.43 -8.01
C ASP A 105 2.02 -24.17 -7.51
N PRO A 106 2.25 -24.03 -6.18
CA PRO A 106 2.82 -22.83 -5.58
C PRO A 106 4.18 -22.44 -6.14
N VAL A 107 5.00 -23.42 -6.54
CA VAL A 107 6.37 -23.20 -7.00
C VAL A 107 6.41 -22.87 -8.48
N LYS A 108 5.67 -23.61 -9.31
CA LYS A 108 5.67 -23.42 -10.78
C LYS A 108 4.96 -22.15 -11.23
N HIS A 109 4.00 -21.66 -10.45
CA HIS A 109 3.17 -20.51 -10.83
C HIS A 109 3.45 -19.26 -10.03
N TYR A 110 4.37 -19.30 -9.05
CA TYR A 110 4.70 -18.12 -8.25
C TYR A 110 5.12 -16.93 -9.11
N GLY A 111 5.93 -17.17 -10.15
CA GLY A 111 6.44 -16.12 -11.03
C GLY A 111 5.36 -15.29 -11.75
N PHE A 112 4.12 -15.77 -11.79
CA PHE A 112 2.97 -14.99 -12.27
C PHE A 112 2.54 -13.90 -11.27
N LEU A 113 2.66 -14.17 -9.97
CA LEU A 113 2.12 -13.31 -8.92
C LEU A 113 2.80 -11.93 -8.84
N PRO A 114 4.14 -11.78 -8.96
CA PRO A 114 4.77 -10.46 -9.02
C PRO A 114 4.18 -9.59 -10.14
N ALA A 115 4.00 -10.15 -11.34
CA ALA A 115 3.43 -9.44 -12.47
C ALA A 115 1.96 -9.06 -12.25
N PHE A 116 1.17 -9.95 -11.65
CA PHE A 116 -0.21 -9.67 -11.27
C PHE A 116 -0.32 -8.53 -10.24
N PHE A 117 0.46 -8.58 -9.16
CA PHE A 117 0.47 -7.54 -8.13
C PHE A 117 1.05 -6.22 -8.63
N ALA A 118 2.02 -6.25 -9.55
CA ALA A 118 2.51 -5.05 -10.23
C ALA A 118 1.40 -4.36 -11.05
N CYS A 119 0.58 -5.13 -11.77
CA CYS A 119 -0.59 -4.61 -12.48
C CYS A 119 -1.63 -4.00 -11.53
N LEU A 120 -1.97 -4.71 -10.44
CA LEU A 120 -2.87 -4.19 -9.42
C LEU A 120 -2.33 -2.89 -8.81
N SER A 121 -1.05 -2.86 -8.48
CA SER A 121 -0.36 -1.69 -7.92
C SER A 121 -0.41 -0.50 -8.87
N ALA A 122 -0.06 -0.72 -10.15
CA ALA A 122 -0.07 0.33 -11.17
C ALA A 122 -1.48 0.85 -11.42
N PHE A 123 -2.48 -0.03 -11.46
CA PHE A 123 -3.87 0.37 -11.60
C PHE A 123 -4.36 1.20 -10.40
N MET A 124 -4.08 0.76 -9.17
CA MET A 124 -4.47 1.51 -7.98
C MET A 124 -3.74 2.86 -7.88
N LEU A 125 -2.46 2.92 -8.28
CA LEU A 125 -1.71 4.16 -8.42
C LEU A 125 -2.35 5.09 -9.44
N PHE A 126 -2.76 4.57 -10.60
CA PHE A 126 -3.46 5.35 -11.62
C PHE A 126 -4.76 5.94 -11.08
N VAL A 127 -5.59 5.13 -10.43
CA VAL A 127 -6.87 5.59 -9.85
C VAL A 127 -6.60 6.68 -8.82
N PHE A 128 -5.64 6.47 -7.92
CA PHE A 128 -5.25 7.44 -6.90
C PHE A 128 -4.75 8.75 -7.52
N VAL A 129 -3.78 8.70 -8.44
CA VAL A 129 -3.18 9.88 -9.07
C VAL A 129 -4.19 10.61 -9.94
N ASN A 130 -4.99 9.90 -10.73
CA ASN A 130 -6.04 10.52 -11.55
C ASN A 130 -7.10 11.20 -10.65
N LYS A 131 -7.46 10.60 -9.52
CA LYS A 131 -8.39 11.23 -8.56
C LYS A 131 -7.84 12.53 -7.97
N ILE A 132 -6.59 12.51 -7.48
CA ILE A 132 -6.01 13.69 -6.84
C ILE A 132 -5.65 14.78 -7.87
N THR A 133 -5.28 14.44 -9.09
CA THR A 133 -4.88 15.46 -10.09
C THR A 133 -6.03 15.90 -10.98
N GLY A 134 -7.06 15.05 -11.15
CA GLY A 134 -8.10 15.23 -12.17
C GLY A 134 -7.59 15.06 -13.60
N ASN A 135 -6.37 14.53 -13.78
CA ASN A 135 -5.70 14.44 -15.07
C ASN A 135 -5.33 12.99 -15.41
N PHE A 136 -5.99 12.47 -16.44
CA PHE A 136 -5.78 11.12 -16.97
C PHE A 136 -4.31 10.86 -17.33
N TRP A 137 -3.67 11.78 -18.04
CA TRP A 137 -2.29 11.62 -18.51
C TRP A 137 -1.28 11.64 -17.37
N THR A 138 -1.56 12.37 -16.28
CA THR A 138 -0.72 12.31 -15.08
C THR A 138 -0.82 10.94 -14.40
N GLY A 139 -2.02 10.33 -14.39
CA GLY A 139 -2.20 8.95 -13.96
C GLY A 139 -1.42 7.96 -14.84
N ILE A 140 -1.51 8.10 -16.17
CA ILE A 140 -0.75 7.28 -17.13
C ILE A 140 0.75 7.41 -16.90
N PHE A 141 1.26 8.64 -16.75
CA PHE A 141 2.66 8.89 -16.46
C PHE A 141 3.09 8.22 -15.14
N ALA A 142 2.25 8.26 -14.11
CA ALA A 142 2.54 7.59 -12.84
C ALA A 142 2.65 6.06 -12.99
N MET A 143 1.79 5.43 -13.81
CA MET A 143 1.90 3.99 -14.12
C MET A 143 3.22 3.64 -14.79
N LEU A 144 3.59 4.40 -15.84
CA LEU A 144 4.83 4.17 -16.58
C LEU A 144 6.06 4.44 -15.72
N PHE A 145 6.01 5.48 -14.88
CA PHE A 145 7.08 5.79 -13.93
C PHE A 145 7.23 4.68 -12.88
N PHE A 146 6.13 4.20 -12.30
CA PHE A 146 6.12 3.05 -11.38
C PHE A 146 6.71 1.80 -12.04
N ALA A 147 6.28 1.50 -13.27
CA ALA A 147 6.83 0.40 -14.04
C ALA A 147 8.33 0.57 -14.30
N SER A 148 8.84 1.80 -14.42
CA SER A 148 10.25 2.11 -14.67
C SER A 148 11.16 1.94 -13.46
N LEU A 149 10.59 1.81 -12.25
CA LEU A 149 11.37 1.61 -11.04
C LEU A 149 12.25 0.36 -11.16
N LYS A 150 13.51 0.49 -10.74
CA LYS A 150 14.46 -0.62 -10.76
C LYS A 150 14.11 -1.62 -9.66
N SER A 151 14.16 -2.88 -10.03
CA SER A 151 14.12 -4.00 -9.10
C SER A 151 15.49 -4.68 -9.13
N SER A 152 16.00 -5.04 -7.96
CA SER A 152 17.19 -5.86 -7.80
C SER A 152 17.02 -6.75 -6.57
N VAL A 153 17.89 -7.74 -6.41
CA VAL A 153 17.91 -8.62 -5.23
C VAL A 153 18.05 -7.85 -3.91
N ASN A 154 18.60 -6.63 -3.94
CA ASN A 154 18.77 -5.81 -2.74
C ASN A 154 17.60 -4.86 -2.45
N ILE A 155 16.79 -4.52 -3.47
CA ILE A 155 15.65 -3.59 -3.33
C ILE A 155 14.33 -4.36 -3.21
N LEU A 156 14.27 -5.57 -3.78
CA LEU A 156 13.07 -6.39 -3.86
C LEU A 156 11.87 -5.60 -4.41
N GLY A 157 12.10 -4.93 -5.54
CA GLY A 157 11.08 -4.12 -6.23
C GLY A 157 10.00 -4.97 -6.89
N ILE A 158 9.22 -4.37 -7.79
CA ILE A 158 8.03 -4.97 -8.44
C ILE A 158 8.28 -6.28 -9.22
N ASN A 159 9.53 -6.71 -9.36
CA ASN A 159 9.89 -7.98 -9.99
C ASN A 159 9.76 -9.18 -9.06
N PHE A 160 9.60 -8.97 -7.77
CA PHE A 160 9.51 -10.02 -6.76
C PHE A 160 8.21 -9.85 -5.99
N LEU A 161 7.58 -10.95 -5.58
CA LEU A 161 6.45 -10.86 -4.67
C LEU A 161 6.92 -11.07 -3.23
N THR A 162 7.04 -9.96 -2.53
CA THR A 162 7.29 -9.89 -1.09
C THR A 162 6.07 -9.31 -0.37
N PRO A 163 5.98 -9.43 0.97
CA PRO A 163 4.91 -8.79 1.74
C PRO A 163 4.75 -7.30 1.41
N LEU A 164 5.87 -6.58 1.24
CA LEU A 164 5.85 -5.17 0.86
C LEU A 164 5.14 -4.94 -0.49
N THR A 165 5.54 -5.68 -1.54
CA THR A 165 4.95 -5.52 -2.88
C THR A 165 3.48 -5.94 -2.92
N ALA A 166 3.09 -6.93 -2.12
CA ALA A 166 1.69 -7.32 -1.95
C ALA A 166 0.84 -6.23 -1.27
N CYS A 167 1.45 -5.42 -0.41
CA CYS A 167 0.79 -4.29 0.25
C CYS A 167 0.62 -3.04 -0.65
N ILE A 168 1.45 -2.82 -1.68
CA ILE A 168 1.41 -1.62 -2.52
C ILE A 168 -0.01 -1.27 -3.07
N PRO A 169 -0.80 -2.19 -3.66
CA PRO A 169 -2.13 -1.85 -4.15
C PRO A 169 -3.07 -1.42 -3.01
N LEU A 170 -2.93 -2.04 -1.84
CA LEU A 170 -3.70 -1.71 -0.63
C LEU A 170 -3.28 -0.37 -0.03
N VAL A 171 -2.01 0.00 -0.10
CA VAL A 171 -1.53 1.34 0.29
C VAL A 171 -2.20 2.42 -0.56
N TYR A 172 -2.21 2.28 -1.89
CA TYR A 172 -2.87 3.25 -2.75
C TYR A 172 -4.38 3.28 -2.54
N LEU A 173 -5.02 2.12 -2.31
CA LEU A 173 -6.44 2.06 -1.97
C LEU A 173 -6.74 2.76 -0.64
N PHE A 174 -5.90 2.52 0.38
CA PHE A 174 -5.98 3.20 1.67
C PHE A 174 -5.92 4.72 1.49
N LEU A 175 -4.89 5.21 0.79
CA LEU A 175 -4.70 6.65 0.54
C LEU A 175 -5.89 7.25 -0.21
N LEU A 176 -6.42 6.54 -1.21
CA LEU A 176 -7.59 6.96 -1.97
C LEU A 176 -8.83 7.07 -1.06
N MET A 177 -9.18 6.00 -0.35
CA MET A 177 -10.35 5.97 0.54
C MET A 177 -10.23 7.01 1.65
N PHE A 178 -9.02 7.17 2.20
CA PHE A 178 -8.74 8.17 3.22
C PHE A 178 -8.94 9.59 2.69
N ILE A 179 -8.29 9.97 1.58
CA ILE A 179 -8.46 11.33 1.01
C ILE A 179 -9.92 11.60 0.64
N GLU A 180 -10.62 10.62 0.05
CA GLU A 180 -12.03 10.79 -0.29
C GLU A 180 -12.91 10.93 0.95
N ALA A 181 -12.65 10.15 2.00
CA ALA A 181 -13.32 10.30 3.27
C ALA A 181 -13.13 11.73 3.77
N LEU A 182 -11.91 12.25 3.74
CA LEU A 182 -11.59 13.59 4.25
C LEU A 182 -12.19 14.72 3.40
N SER A 183 -12.25 14.56 2.08
CA SER A 183 -12.89 15.49 1.15
C SER A 183 -14.39 15.60 1.40
N ASP A 184 -15.05 14.44 1.47
CA ASP A 184 -16.52 14.36 1.47
C ASP A 184 -17.09 14.25 2.90
N ILE A 185 -16.20 14.26 3.91
CA ILE A 185 -16.48 13.92 5.31
C ILE A 185 -17.27 12.60 5.37
N ASP A 186 -16.85 11.57 4.64
CA ASP A 186 -17.59 10.31 4.51
C ASP A 186 -17.09 9.25 5.50
N LEU A 187 -17.94 8.90 6.49
CA LEU A 187 -17.64 7.91 7.52
C LEU A 187 -17.47 6.50 6.97
N ARG A 188 -18.16 6.14 5.87
CA ARG A 188 -18.04 4.81 5.29
C ARG A 188 -16.66 4.63 4.68
N LYS A 189 -16.19 5.62 3.91
CA LYS A 189 -14.85 5.61 3.32
C LYS A 189 -13.77 5.66 4.40
N LEU A 190 -14.00 6.41 5.48
CA LEU A 190 -13.09 6.41 6.64
C LEU A 190 -13.00 5.02 7.27
N LEU A 191 -14.13 4.35 7.51
CA LEU A 191 -14.15 2.99 8.05
C LEU A 191 -13.43 2.00 7.12
N ILE A 192 -13.65 2.08 5.80
CA ILE A 192 -12.93 1.27 4.82
C ILE A 192 -11.42 1.52 4.92
N SER A 193 -10.97 2.79 5.05
CA SER A 193 -9.55 3.08 5.23
C SER A 193 -8.98 2.48 6.52
N ILE A 194 -9.74 2.47 7.62
CA ILE A 194 -9.31 1.84 8.88
C ILE A 194 -9.18 0.32 8.70
N ILE A 195 -10.16 -0.33 8.06
CA ILE A 195 -10.11 -1.77 7.76
C ILE A 195 -8.89 -2.08 6.88
N LEU A 196 -8.64 -1.29 5.84
CA LEU A 196 -7.46 -1.43 4.98
C LEU A 196 -6.15 -1.28 5.76
N SER A 197 -6.07 -0.34 6.70
CA SER A 197 -4.89 -0.20 7.55
C SER A 197 -4.67 -1.42 8.46
N ALA A 198 -5.74 -2.02 8.99
CA ALA A 198 -5.65 -3.24 9.77
C ALA A 198 -5.18 -4.42 8.91
N ILE A 199 -5.71 -4.57 7.69
CA ILE A 199 -5.25 -5.58 6.73
C ILE A 199 -3.76 -5.38 6.38
N LEU A 200 -3.32 -4.13 6.17
CA LEU A 200 -1.92 -3.81 5.94
C LEU A 200 -1.05 -4.25 7.12
N VAL A 201 -1.47 -3.98 8.37
CA VAL A 201 -0.75 -4.44 9.57
C VAL A 201 -0.67 -5.96 9.63
N LEU A 202 -1.74 -6.68 9.24
CA LEU A 202 -1.75 -8.14 9.24
C LEU A 202 -0.81 -8.72 8.19
N ILE A 203 -0.85 -8.22 6.94
CA ILE A 203 -0.01 -8.71 5.84
C ILE A 203 1.46 -8.36 6.10
N TYR A 204 1.72 -7.09 6.39
CA TYR A 204 3.07 -6.60 6.63
C TYR A 204 3.06 -5.50 7.69
N PRO A 205 3.33 -5.85 8.97
CA PRO A 205 3.26 -4.93 10.09
C PRO A 205 4.02 -3.62 9.87
N LEU A 206 5.17 -3.69 9.20
CA LEU A 206 5.93 -2.49 8.83
C LEU A 206 5.07 -1.57 7.95
N CYS A 207 4.55 -2.02 6.81
CA CYS A 207 3.75 -1.16 5.94
C CYS A 207 2.50 -0.57 6.66
N GLY A 208 1.81 -1.39 7.46
CA GLY A 208 0.66 -0.94 8.24
C GLY A 208 1.00 0.08 9.33
N THR A 209 2.11 -0.09 10.04
CA THR A 209 2.57 0.88 11.04
C THR A 209 3.03 2.19 10.40
N LEU A 210 3.64 2.14 9.21
CA LEU A 210 4.16 3.33 8.53
C LEU A 210 3.08 4.24 7.92
N ILE A 211 1.95 3.68 7.49
CA ILE A 211 0.88 4.47 6.91
C ILE A 211 0.15 5.31 7.96
N MET A 212 0.19 4.90 9.23
CA MET A 212 -0.55 5.56 10.32
C MET A 212 0.02 6.94 10.69
N PRO A 213 1.34 7.14 10.87
CA PRO A 213 1.93 8.47 11.02
C PRO A 213 1.58 9.41 9.87
N VAL A 214 1.51 8.91 8.64
CA VAL A 214 1.15 9.72 7.46
C VAL A 214 -0.29 10.22 7.57
N ALA A 215 -1.23 9.32 7.89
CA ALA A 215 -2.64 9.67 8.11
C ALA A 215 -2.80 10.65 9.29
N PHE A 216 -2.10 10.40 10.39
CA PHE A 216 -2.11 11.24 11.59
C PHE A 216 -1.59 12.66 11.31
N LEU A 217 -0.41 12.79 10.69
CA LEU A 217 0.14 14.08 10.29
C LEU A 217 -0.81 14.80 9.34
N TYR A 218 -1.41 14.10 8.38
CA TYR A 218 -2.38 14.73 7.49
C TYR A 218 -3.61 15.28 8.23
N LEU A 219 -4.14 14.57 9.24
CA LEU A 219 -5.25 15.06 10.06
C LEU A 219 -4.88 16.26 10.93
N LEU A 220 -3.69 16.24 11.54
CA LEU A 220 -3.18 17.37 12.34
C LEU A 220 -3.14 18.66 11.55
N PHE A 221 -2.75 18.59 10.28
CA PHE A 221 -2.69 19.76 9.39
C PHE A 221 -4.05 20.13 8.76
N ASN A 222 -5.12 19.38 9.04
CA ASN A 222 -6.47 19.62 8.54
C ASN A 222 -7.52 19.60 9.68
N PRO A 223 -7.41 20.49 10.70
CA PRO A 223 -8.28 20.46 11.89
C PRO A 223 -9.75 20.73 11.59
N LYS A 224 -10.06 21.46 10.52
CA LYS A 224 -11.44 21.70 10.06
C LYS A 224 -12.12 20.38 9.65
N THR A 225 -11.38 19.51 8.98
CA THR A 225 -11.86 18.18 8.56
C THR A 225 -12.15 17.31 9.78
N MET A 226 -11.25 17.30 10.77
CA MET A 226 -11.46 16.59 12.04
C MET A 226 -12.75 17.05 12.75
N LYS A 227 -12.98 18.37 12.84
CA LYS A 227 -14.22 18.92 13.39
C LYS A 227 -15.45 18.47 12.59
N GLY A 228 -15.35 18.42 11.26
CA GLY A 228 -16.41 17.94 10.38
C GLY A 228 -16.82 16.49 10.66
N PHE A 229 -15.85 15.58 10.78
CA PHE A 229 -16.12 14.19 11.15
C PHE A 229 -16.76 14.06 12.52
N TYR A 230 -16.22 14.80 13.50
CA TYR A 230 -16.78 14.82 14.85
C TYR A 230 -18.26 15.20 14.85
N LEU A 231 -18.64 16.27 14.14
CA LEU A 231 -20.03 16.70 14.01
C LEU A 231 -20.89 15.67 13.26
N LYS A 232 -20.37 15.07 12.19
CA LYS A 232 -21.11 14.04 11.43
C LYS A 232 -21.36 12.79 12.26
N ILE A 233 -20.40 12.34 13.04
CA ILE A 233 -20.54 11.21 13.98
C ILE A 233 -21.66 11.52 14.98
N ILE A 234 -21.61 12.68 15.64
CA ILE A 234 -22.65 13.11 16.57
C ILE A 234 -24.03 13.06 15.91
N ASN A 235 -24.16 13.64 14.72
CA ASN A 235 -25.44 13.70 14.01
C ASN A 235 -25.94 12.30 13.58
N SER A 236 -25.04 11.44 13.08
CA SER A 236 -25.38 10.07 12.63
C SER A 236 -25.85 9.16 13.77
N PHE A 237 -25.36 9.36 14.99
CA PHE A 237 -25.83 8.61 16.16
C PHE A 237 -27.07 9.24 16.83
N ALA A 238 -27.77 10.17 16.17
CA ALA A 238 -28.98 10.83 16.67
C ALA A 238 -28.79 11.44 18.08
N MET A 239 -27.60 11.99 18.32
CA MET A 239 -27.13 12.43 19.63
C MET A 239 -27.78 13.69 20.18
N GLU A 240 -28.65 14.35 19.41
CA GLU A 240 -29.39 15.51 19.89
C GLU A 240 -30.32 15.19 21.06
N LYS A 241 -30.82 13.94 21.18
CA LYS A 241 -31.63 13.50 22.33
C LYS A 241 -30.81 13.12 23.57
N LEU A 242 -29.48 13.06 23.47
CA LEU A 242 -28.57 12.65 24.55
C LEU A 242 -27.70 13.81 25.09
N LYS A 243 -28.10 15.07 24.82
CA LYS A 243 -27.47 16.31 25.30
C LYS A 243 -27.32 16.40 26.84
N ALA A 244 -27.94 15.52 27.62
CA ALA A 244 -27.97 15.58 29.09
C ALA A 244 -26.80 14.89 29.81
N ASN A 245 -25.98 14.05 29.17
CA ASN A 245 -25.01 13.22 29.91
C ASN A 245 -23.56 13.48 29.50
N ARG A 246 -22.79 14.10 30.40
CA ARG A 246 -21.30 14.17 30.39
C ARG A 246 -20.66 12.80 30.08
N LEU A 247 -21.32 11.71 30.47
CA LEU A 247 -20.93 10.33 30.23
C LEU A 247 -20.82 9.96 28.73
N PHE A 248 -21.49 10.68 27.83
CA PHE A 248 -21.44 10.40 26.39
C PHE A 248 -20.28 11.10 25.68
N TYR A 249 -19.96 12.35 26.04
CA TYR A 249 -18.72 13.00 25.59
C TYR A 249 -17.54 12.08 25.89
N ALA A 250 -17.50 11.49 27.09
CA ALA A 250 -16.53 10.47 27.45
C ALA A 250 -16.54 9.26 26.50
N LYS A 251 -17.68 8.76 25.99
CA LYS A 251 -17.75 7.62 25.04
C LYS A 251 -17.21 7.93 23.64
N THR A 252 -17.54 9.10 23.08
CA THR A 252 -16.96 9.53 21.78
C THR A 252 -15.48 9.87 21.91
N THR A 253 -15.08 10.47 23.03
CA THR A 253 -13.66 10.63 23.35
C THR A 253 -13.00 9.28 23.56
N VAL A 254 -13.67 8.27 24.15
CA VAL A 254 -13.19 6.87 24.27
C VAL A 254 -13.11 6.16 22.92
N LEU A 255 -13.92 6.49 21.92
CA LEU A 255 -13.78 5.93 20.57
C LEU A 255 -12.60 6.56 19.82
N ILE A 256 -12.41 7.87 19.93
CA ILE A 256 -11.25 8.58 19.35
C ILE A 256 -9.96 8.19 20.10
N ILE A 257 -10.02 8.10 21.42
CA ILE A 257 -8.99 7.50 22.27
C ILE A 257 -8.86 6.03 21.94
N GLY A 258 -9.91 5.30 21.56
CA GLY A 258 -9.85 3.87 21.24
C GLY A 258 -9.16 3.60 19.91
N ILE A 259 -9.39 4.45 18.90
CA ILE A 259 -8.65 4.46 17.64
C ILE A 259 -7.22 4.96 17.89
N GLY A 260 -7.05 6.01 18.68
CA GLY A 260 -5.75 6.49 19.13
C GLY A 260 -4.98 5.46 19.97
N MET A 261 -5.67 4.67 20.80
CA MET A 261 -5.15 3.60 21.64
C MET A 261 -4.92 2.36 20.83
N PHE A 262 -5.69 2.06 19.79
CA PHE A 262 -5.38 1.00 18.86
C PHE A 262 -4.10 1.33 18.09
N ILE A 263 -3.95 2.58 17.64
CA ILE A 263 -2.71 3.09 17.06
C ILE A 263 -1.57 2.99 18.08
N ILE A 264 -1.78 3.49 19.30
CA ILE A 264 -0.79 3.46 20.37
C ILE A 264 -0.44 2.02 20.78
N ILE A 265 -1.41 1.10 20.91
CA ILE A 265 -1.23 -0.31 21.29
C ILE A 265 -0.53 -1.06 20.18
N VAL A 266 -0.87 -0.85 18.91
CA VAL A 266 -0.13 -1.43 17.78
C VAL A 266 1.30 -0.89 17.77
N SER A 267 1.48 0.41 17.98
CA SER A 267 2.82 0.99 18.09
C SER A 267 3.55 0.60 19.37
N LEU A 268 2.86 0.28 20.47
CA LEU A 268 3.41 -0.17 21.75
C LEU A 268 3.69 -1.67 21.74
N TYR A 269 2.94 -2.48 20.99
CA TYR A 269 3.28 -3.87 20.72
C TYR A 269 4.49 -3.94 19.82
N PHE A 270 4.56 -3.08 18.80
CA PHE A 270 5.77 -2.90 18.00
C PHE A 270 6.93 -2.38 18.86
N TRP A 271 6.68 -1.41 19.74
CA TRP A 271 7.70 -0.86 20.66
C TRP A 271 8.12 -1.84 21.76
N ASN A 272 7.19 -2.64 22.29
CA ASN A 272 7.49 -3.70 23.26
C ASN A 272 8.20 -4.85 22.59
N TYR A 273 7.86 -5.20 21.34
CA TYR A 273 8.62 -6.17 20.54
C TYR A 273 10.05 -5.67 20.32
N ILE A 274 10.22 -4.39 19.94
CA ILE A 274 11.53 -3.72 19.88
C ILE A 274 12.21 -3.72 21.25
N LEU A 275 11.54 -3.39 22.36
CA LEU A 275 12.12 -3.36 23.70
C LEU A 275 12.49 -4.74 24.25
N LEU A 276 11.70 -5.79 23.93
CA LEU A 276 11.96 -7.18 24.29
C LEU A 276 13.21 -7.68 23.56
N LEU A 277 13.37 -7.31 22.29
CA LEU A 277 14.61 -7.46 21.54
C LEU A 277 15.75 -6.58 22.13
N SER A 278 15.43 -5.42 22.71
CA SER A 278 16.41 -4.44 23.19
C SER A 278 17.01 -4.72 24.57
N ASN A 279 16.34 -5.51 25.41
CA ASN A 279 16.89 -5.93 26.71
C ASN A 279 18.20 -6.75 26.59
N LYS A 280 18.60 -7.12 25.37
CA LYS A 280 19.93 -7.67 25.06
C LYS A 280 20.77 -6.84 24.08
N THR A 281 20.21 -5.82 23.40
CA THR A 281 20.93 -4.98 22.43
C THR A 281 20.38 -3.55 22.37
N ASN A 282 21.26 -2.53 22.38
CA ASN A 282 20.90 -1.10 22.25
C ASN A 282 19.79 -0.89 21.19
N ILE A 283 18.66 -0.26 21.52
CA ILE A 283 17.46 -0.07 20.64
C ILE A 283 17.82 0.45 19.24
N ILE A 284 18.84 1.30 19.16
CA ILE A 284 19.40 1.83 17.92
C ILE A 284 19.86 0.70 16.98
N ASN A 285 20.34 -0.42 17.51
CA ASN A 285 20.77 -1.60 16.76
C ASN A 285 19.65 -2.51 16.25
N LEU A 286 18.41 -2.31 16.69
CA LEU A 286 17.23 -3.04 16.18
C LEU A 286 16.52 -2.26 15.09
N LEU A 287 16.67 -0.94 15.12
CA LEU A 287 16.19 -0.02 14.10
C LEU A 287 17.21 0.16 12.97
N ILE A 288 18.49 -0.07 13.24
CA ILE A 288 19.53 -0.21 12.21
C ILE A 288 19.58 -1.71 11.88
N PHE A 289 19.31 -2.09 10.63
CA PHE A 289 19.72 -3.42 10.16
C PHE A 289 21.24 -3.47 10.27
N ARG A 290 21.76 -4.06 11.35
CA ARG A 290 23.19 -4.09 11.63
C ARG A 290 23.98 -4.72 10.51
N GLU A 291 23.39 -5.74 9.88
CA GLU A 291 23.91 -6.39 8.70
C GLU A 291 22.75 -6.80 7.80
N GLY A 292 22.86 -6.59 6.48
CA GLY A 292 21.95 -7.23 5.54
C GLY A 292 22.09 -8.76 5.67
N TRP A 293 21.02 -9.52 5.45
CA TRP A 293 21.09 -11.00 5.47
C TRP A 293 22.08 -11.55 4.42
N GLY A 294 22.52 -10.72 3.48
CA GLY A 294 23.60 -11.03 2.55
C GLY A 294 24.97 -10.59 3.08
N LYS A 295 26.01 -11.38 2.78
CA LYS A 295 27.44 -11.11 3.10
C LYS A 295 28.00 -9.78 2.54
N VAL A 296 27.20 -9.00 1.80
CA VAL A 296 27.63 -7.76 1.13
C VAL A 296 26.65 -6.64 1.47
N GLU A 297 26.99 -5.86 2.49
CA GLU A 297 26.34 -4.59 2.75
C GLU A 297 26.85 -3.54 1.76
N ILE A 298 26.02 -3.22 0.78
CA ILE A 298 26.32 -2.13 -0.15
C ILE A 298 25.66 -0.89 0.42
N LYS A 299 26.46 0.08 0.86
CA LYS A 299 25.96 1.41 1.22
C LYS A 299 25.42 2.08 -0.04
N TYR A 300 24.10 2.12 -0.17
CA TYR A 300 23.46 2.70 -1.34
C TYR A 300 23.20 4.18 -1.16
N PHE A 301 23.84 4.99 -2.00
CA PHE A 301 23.36 6.34 -2.25
C PHE A 301 22.02 6.25 -3.00
N ILE A 302 20.93 6.76 -2.41
CA ILE A 302 19.54 6.65 -2.95
C ILE A 302 19.46 7.00 -4.45
N PRO A 303 20.12 8.07 -4.95
CA PRO A 303 20.13 8.37 -6.39
C PRO A 303 20.80 7.33 -7.29
N TYR A 304 21.74 6.54 -6.79
CA TYR A 304 22.28 5.41 -7.54
C TYR A 304 21.33 4.21 -7.52
N LEU A 305 20.62 4.02 -6.39
CA LEU A 305 19.66 2.93 -6.21
C LEU A 305 18.46 3.08 -7.15
N TYR A 306 17.80 4.25 -7.12
CA TYR A 306 16.59 4.51 -7.91
C TYR A 306 16.86 5.24 -9.23
N GLY A 307 18.06 5.79 -9.41
CA GLY A 307 18.44 6.58 -10.57
C GLY A 307 18.29 8.09 -10.34
N ILE A 308 19.27 8.86 -10.81
CA ILE A 308 19.36 10.32 -10.63
C ILE A 308 18.07 11.01 -11.12
N THR A 309 17.55 10.61 -12.29
CA THR A 309 16.33 11.17 -12.86
C THR A 309 15.12 10.96 -11.94
N ALA A 310 14.96 9.76 -11.39
CA ALA A 310 13.85 9.45 -10.48
C ALA A 310 13.97 10.25 -9.18
N THR A 311 15.18 10.39 -8.64
CA THR A 311 15.42 11.21 -7.44
C THR A 311 15.11 12.69 -7.70
N VAL A 312 15.58 13.27 -8.80
CA VAL A 312 15.29 14.67 -9.13
C VAL A 312 13.79 14.91 -9.27
N LEU A 313 13.08 14.02 -9.98
CA LEU A 313 11.62 14.09 -10.10
C LEU A 313 10.92 13.96 -8.74
N ALA A 314 11.39 13.05 -7.87
CA ALA A 314 10.86 12.90 -6.53
C ALA A 314 11.08 14.16 -5.69
N SER A 315 12.28 14.75 -5.70
CA SER A 315 12.60 15.99 -4.98
C SER A 315 11.72 17.16 -5.42
N ILE A 316 11.55 17.35 -6.74
CA ILE A 316 10.64 18.36 -7.28
C ILE A 316 9.20 18.06 -6.84
N GLY A 317 8.77 16.80 -6.94
CA GLY A 317 7.45 16.34 -6.52
C GLY A 317 7.15 16.63 -5.04
N ILE A 318 8.11 16.41 -4.14
CA ILE A 318 7.98 16.73 -2.71
C ILE A 318 7.75 18.23 -2.51
N ILE A 319 8.57 19.08 -3.14
CA ILE A 319 8.46 20.54 -3.01
C ILE A 319 7.10 21.02 -3.52
N VAL A 320 6.67 20.53 -4.69
CA VAL A 320 5.35 20.85 -5.27
C VAL A 320 4.22 20.37 -4.34
N SER A 321 4.33 19.17 -3.78
CA SER A 321 3.34 18.58 -2.89
C SER A 321 3.19 19.34 -1.57
N PHE A 322 4.27 19.89 -1.01
CA PHE A 322 4.18 20.73 0.20
C PHE A 322 3.49 22.07 -0.07
N LYS A 323 3.78 22.69 -1.23
CA LYS A 323 3.17 23.97 -1.63
C LYS A 323 1.66 23.83 -1.87
N GLN A 324 1.21 22.69 -2.37
CA GLN A 324 -0.20 22.45 -2.69
C GLN A 324 -0.90 21.65 -1.58
N LYS A 325 -1.84 22.29 -0.86
CA LYS A 325 -2.59 21.66 0.25
C LYS A 325 -3.16 20.28 -0.13
N LYS A 326 -3.65 20.14 -1.36
CA LYS A 326 -4.24 18.91 -1.92
C LYS A 326 -3.29 17.71 -1.93
N TYR A 327 -1.98 17.95 -2.04
CA TYR A 327 -0.98 16.89 -2.22
C TYR A 327 -0.09 16.68 -0.99
N ARG A 328 -0.34 17.41 0.11
CA ARG A 328 0.47 17.32 1.33
C ARG A 328 0.55 15.92 1.91
N MET A 329 -0.48 15.10 1.74
CA MET A 329 -0.43 13.70 2.20
C MET A 329 0.72 12.92 1.55
N ILE A 330 0.96 13.14 0.26
CA ILE A 330 2.06 12.51 -0.48
C ILE A 330 3.40 13.02 0.05
N ALA A 331 3.50 14.31 0.36
CA ALA A 331 4.72 14.87 0.94
C ALA A 331 5.02 14.27 2.32
N PHE A 332 4.00 14.09 3.18
CA PHE A 332 4.16 13.40 4.47
C PHE A 332 4.54 11.94 4.29
N PHE A 333 3.94 11.24 3.31
CA PHE A 333 4.31 9.87 2.99
C PHE A 333 5.79 9.76 2.64
N VAL A 334 6.28 10.60 1.75
CA VAL A 334 7.71 10.60 1.37
C VAL A 334 8.60 10.99 2.53
N PHE A 335 8.23 11.99 3.33
CA PHE A 335 9.00 12.39 4.51
C PHE A 335 9.15 11.25 5.51
N ILE A 336 8.05 10.56 5.85
CA ILE A 336 8.08 9.39 6.74
C ILE A 336 8.97 8.29 6.14
N MET A 337 8.86 8.00 4.85
CA MET A 337 9.71 7.01 4.19
C MET A 337 11.20 7.37 4.25
N LEU A 338 11.55 8.65 4.07
CA LEU A 338 12.95 9.10 4.17
C LEU A 338 13.50 8.99 5.60
N VAL A 339 12.69 9.35 6.61
CA VAL A 339 13.07 9.18 8.02
C VAL A 339 13.39 7.71 8.31
N LEU A 340 12.59 6.79 7.80
CA LEU A 340 12.83 5.36 8.00
C LEU A 340 14.09 4.89 7.28
N ILE A 341 14.24 5.26 6.00
CA ILE A 341 15.46 4.93 5.25
C ILE A 341 16.70 5.45 5.99
N SER A 342 16.62 6.59 6.67
CA SER A 342 17.71 7.11 7.50
C SER A 342 17.88 6.44 8.87
N MET A 343 16.86 5.73 9.36
CA MET A 343 16.98 4.91 10.57
C MET A 343 17.60 3.54 10.27
N PHE A 344 17.38 3.02 9.06
CA PHE A 344 17.83 1.69 8.62
C PHE A 344 19.18 1.69 7.87
N ASN A 345 19.69 2.86 7.44
CA ASN A 345 21.06 3.05 6.93
C ASN A 345 21.96 3.61 8.04
#